data_AF-A0A2U8H7F8-F1
#
_entry.id   AF-A0A2U8H7F8-F1
#
_cell.length_a   1.000
_cell.length_b   1.000
_cell.length_c   1.000
_cell.angle_alpha   90.00
_cell.angle_beta   90.00
_cell.angle_gamma   90.00
#
_symmetry.space_group_name_H-M   'P 1'
#
loop_
_entity.id
_entity.type
_entity.pdbx_description
1 polymer ?
#
loop_
_entity_poly.entity_id
_entity_poly.type
_entity_poly.pdbx_seq_one_letter_code
_entity_poly.pdbx_strand_id
1 'polypeptide(L)'
;MQTTPADKDRDQIELARSLIAQDDLAEAADILTALVLADTPLADAYHDLGCLAVRQGDVETASALFSRALEKNPESLTARRSIALVQAIEHQYDDALATLSPVLRSGQAGSDDFGLVRDILGKASALGPIAWARLLSDLRTPSHEQKQAIDEYQTMRQQLAAQKAANEQLRAELDELRVELRLLASTPNPETRNVAWQRIHALSDEDWQNVLIRSVNMPSYQGFPLPGFPEDALQTGTVGSSNEPALREGFNFYRAVKALCATHGHPLSAATRLLDFGTGWGRYSRIFMKEIAPDNITGVDVDPDLVQVCRRTFPYCNFELVPPFPPTELPAAQFDLVIAYSVFSHLSEAAATAWVEEFARILAPGGMIAITTQSRRFLAYCDTIRRTGEITHPWHLKLAESFVDLEASQAAYDQGEFLFSATGGGDARPSSFYGEALVPPAFVERVWSRFLEPVTYIDDGSLPQALIVMRKPS
;
A
#
# COMPACT_ATOMS: atom_id res chain seq x y z
N MET A 1 -48.55 32.11 35.90
CA MET A 1 -48.71 31.44 34.59
C MET A 1 -49.82 30.43 34.74
N GLN A 2 -50.88 30.50 33.93
CA GLN A 2 -51.94 29.48 33.95
C GLN A 2 -51.37 28.18 33.39
N THR A 3 -51.37 27.11 34.17
CA THR A 3 -50.96 25.77 33.72
C THR A 3 -51.91 25.31 32.63
N THR A 4 -51.37 24.88 31.49
CA THR A 4 -52.21 24.34 30.41
C THR A 4 -52.81 23.00 30.84
N PRO A 5 -53.95 22.57 30.28
CA PRO A 5 -54.50 21.23 30.56
C PRO A 5 -53.47 20.11 30.36
N ALA A 6 -52.60 20.23 29.36
CA ALA A 6 -51.53 19.27 29.09
C ALA A 6 -50.41 19.27 30.15
N ASP A 7 -50.14 20.40 30.80
CA ASP A 7 -49.15 20.44 31.88
C ASP A 7 -49.70 19.77 33.15
N LYS A 8 -50.99 19.95 33.43
CA LYS A 8 -51.66 19.26 34.55
C LYS A 8 -51.72 17.75 34.34
N ASP A 9 -52.02 17.30 33.12
CA ASP A 9 -52.01 15.88 32.77
C ASP A 9 -50.60 15.29 32.92
N ARG A 10 -49.55 16.04 32.57
CA ARG A 10 -48.16 15.62 32.77
C ARG A 10 -47.81 15.42 34.24
N ASP A 11 -48.22 16.37 35.11
CA ASP A 11 -48.01 16.25 36.56
C ASP A 11 -48.73 15.02 37.15
N GLN A 12 -49.93 14.70 36.64
CA GLN A 12 -50.67 13.50 37.05
C GLN A 12 -50.01 12.20 36.57
N ILE A 13 -49.42 12.18 35.37
CA ILE A 13 -48.64 11.03 34.88
C ILE A 13 -47.39 10.83 35.74
N GLU A 14 -46.68 11.91 36.10
CA GLU A 14 -45.51 11.82 36.98
C GLU A 14 -45.88 11.30 38.38
N LEU A 15 -47.02 11.75 38.93
CA LEU A 15 -47.57 11.22 40.17
C LEU A 15 -47.88 9.73 40.06
N ALA A 16 -48.57 9.30 39.00
CA ALA A 16 -48.87 7.89 38.77
C ALA A 16 -47.59 7.04 38.67
N ARG A 17 -46.55 7.51 37.95
CA ARG A 17 -45.24 6.84 37.89
C ARG A 17 -44.57 6.71 39.26
N SER A 18 -44.69 7.74 40.11
CA SER A 18 -44.18 7.68 41.48
C SER A 18 -44.91 6.64 42.33
N LEU A 19 -46.23 6.52 42.18
CA LEU A 19 -47.05 5.51 42.86
C LEU A 19 -46.71 4.10 42.37
N ILE A 20 -46.50 3.90 41.06
CA ILE A 20 -46.03 2.62 40.49
C ILE A 20 -44.68 2.22 41.09
N ALA A 21 -43.76 3.16 41.29
CA ALA A 21 -42.47 2.90 41.93
C ALA A 21 -42.59 2.54 43.42
N GLN A 22 -43.67 2.94 44.07
CA GLN A 22 -44.02 2.63 45.46
C GLN A 22 -44.89 1.36 45.60
N ASP A 23 -45.16 0.67 44.48
CA ASP A 23 -46.02 -0.51 44.37
C ASP A 23 -47.52 -0.24 44.70
N ASP A 24 -47.93 1.04 44.71
CA ASP A 24 -49.34 1.41 44.83
C ASP A 24 -50.02 1.42 43.45
N LEU A 25 -50.24 0.22 42.93
CA LEU A 25 -50.69 0.01 41.55
C LEU A 25 -52.16 0.40 41.33
N ALA A 26 -52.98 0.34 42.39
CA ALA A 26 -54.41 0.63 42.30
C ALA A 26 -54.64 2.14 42.12
N GLU A 27 -54.02 2.96 42.96
CA GLU A 27 -54.15 4.41 42.87
C GLU A 27 -53.52 4.95 41.59
N ALA A 28 -52.39 4.38 41.14
CA ALA A 28 -51.79 4.74 39.86
C ALA A 28 -52.69 4.40 38.66
N ALA A 29 -53.36 3.24 38.68
CA ALA A 29 -54.27 2.84 37.62
C ALA A 29 -55.51 3.75 37.55
N ASP A 30 -56.04 4.20 38.69
CA ASP A 30 -57.18 5.12 38.74
C ASP A 30 -56.84 6.48 38.11
N ILE A 31 -55.67 7.04 38.44
CA ILE A 31 -55.19 8.30 37.87
C ILE A 31 -55.03 8.18 36.35
N LEU A 32 -54.34 7.14 35.89
CA LEU A 32 -54.10 6.93 34.46
C LEU A 32 -55.40 6.63 33.69
N THR A 33 -56.33 5.89 34.29
CA THR A 33 -57.64 5.61 33.70
C THR A 33 -58.46 6.89 33.53
N ALA A 34 -58.45 7.78 34.53
CA ALA A 34 -59.13 9.07 34.44
C ALA A 34 -58.58 9.93 33.27
N LEU A 35 -57.26 9.93 33.08
CA LEU A 35 -56.60 10.65 31.98
C LEU A 35 -56.95 10.06 30.60
N VAL A 36 -56.96 8.73 30.50
CA VAL A 36 -57.33 8.03 29.26
C VAL A 36 -58.81 8.23 28.91
N LEU A 37 -59.71 8.19 29.90
CA LEU A 37 -61.14 8.47 29.69
C LEU A 37 -61.41 9.92 29.30
N ALA A 38 -60.56 10.85 29.75
CA ALA A 38 -60.60 12.25 29.33
C ALA A 38 -59.96 12.49 27.94
N ASP A 39 -59.51 11.44 27.24
CA ASP A 39 -58.84 11.48 25.94
C ASP A 39 -57.61 12.42 25.92
N THR A 40 -56.77 12.34 26.95
CA THR A 40 -55.54 13.13 27.04
C THR A 40 -54.70 13.01 25.75
N PRO A 41 -54.03 14.08 25.27
CA PRO A 41 -53.16 14.01 24.10
C PRO A 41 -51.81 13.33 24.40
N LEU A 42 -51.51 13.06 25.67
CA LEU A 42 -50.21 12.52 26.10
C LEU A 42 -50.16 11.00 25.92
N ALA A 43 -49.34 10.53 24.97
CA ALA A 43 -49.14 9.10 24.69
C ALA A 43 -48.69 8.30 25.93
N ASP A 44 -47.92 8.94 26.82
CA ASP A 44 -47.37 8.37 28.05
C ASP A 44 -48.45 7.80 28.97
N ALA A 45 -49.62 8.44 29.10
CA ALA A 45 -50.70 7.95 29.96
C ALA A 45 -51.25 6.59 29.48
N TYR A 46 -51.44 6.45 28.17
CA TYR A 46 -51.90 5.21 27.54
C TYR A 46 -50.83 4.12 27.64
N HIS A 47 -49.55 4.49 27.43
CA HIS A 47 -48.44 3.56 27.55
C HIS A 47 -48.31 3.02 28.98
N ASP A 48 -48.33 3.89 29.98
CA ASP A 48 -48.10 3.48 31.37
C ASP A 48 -49.27 2.67 31.92
N LEU A 49 -50.52 2.99 31.53
CA LEU A 49 -51.68 2.15 31.83
C LEU A 49 -51.61 0.79 31.12
N GLY A 50 -51.14 0.77 29.87
CA GLY A 50 -50.90 -0.47 29.13
C GLY A 50 -49.88 -1.37 29.84
N CYS A 51 -48.80 -0.81 30.38
CA CYS A 51 -47.83 -1.55 31.19
C CYS A 51 -48.47 -2.16 32.45
N LEU A 52 -49.39 -1.46 33.12
CA LEU A 52 -50.14 -2.00 34.25
C LEU A 52 -51.06 -3.15 33.84
N ALA A 53 -51.74 -3.03 32.69
CA ALA A 53 -52.59 -4.10 32.15
C ALA A 53 -51.77 -5.37 31.84
N VAL A 54 -50.57 -5.23 31.24
CA VAL A 54 -49.65 -6.37 31.03
C VAL A 54 -49.28 -7.05 32.35
N ARG A 55 -48.96 -6.29 33.40
CA ARG A 55 -48.63 -6.85 34.73
C ARG A 55 -49.79 -7.64 35.34
N GLN A 56 -51.03 -7.25 35.02
CA GLN A 56 -52.25 -7.94 35.46
C GLN A 56 -52.62 -9.13 34.57
N GLY A 57 -51.89 -9.37 33.48
CA GLY A 57 -52.17 -10.43 32.50
C GLY A 57 -53.30 -10.09 31.52
N ASP A 58 -53.78 -8.84 31.52
CA ASP A 58 -54.79 -8.36 30.57
C ASP A 58 -54.12 -7.84 29.29
N VAL A 59 -53.80 -8.79 28.42
CA VAL A 59 -53.09 -8.55 27.16
C VAL A 59 -53.96 -7.79 26.14
N GLU A 60 -55.28 -8.02 26.17
CA GLU A 60 -56.24 -7.37 25.26
C GLU A 60 -56.32 -5.86 25.54
N THR A 61 -56.49 -5.49 26.82
CA THR A 61 -56.49 -4.09 27.24
C THR A 61 -55.13 -3.43 26.98
N ALA A 62 -54.02 -4.14 27.24
CA ALA A 62 -52.68 -3.63 26.96
C ALA A 62 -52.47 -3.31 25.48
N SER A 63 -52.88 -4.22 24.58
CA SER A 63 -52.76 -4.04 23.12
C SER A 63 -53.53 -2.80 22.64
N ALA A 64 -54.76 -2.61 23.11
CA ALA A 64 -55.59 -1.46 22.77
C ALA A 64 -54.96 -0.13 23.27
N LEU A 65 -54.44 -0.13 24.50
CA LEU A 65 -53.80 1.04 25.10
C LEU A 65 -52.50 1.42 24.41
N PHE A 66 -51.63 0.46 24.08
CA PHE A 66 -50.41 0.76 23.34
C PHE A 66 -50.68 1.23 21.91
N SER A 67 -51.71 0.69 21.25
CA SER A 67 -52.16 1.17 19.94
C SER A 67 -52.62 2.64 20.02
N ARG A 68 -53.40 2.99 21.05
CA ARG A 68 -53.78 4.38 21.33
C ARG A 68 -52.56 5.27 21.64
N ALA A 69 -51.57 4.76 22.37
CA ALA A 69 -50.33 5.49 22.63
C ALA A 69 -49.58 5.81 21.32
N LEU A 70 -49.53 4.86 20.38
CA LEU A 70 -48.94 5.05 19.07
C LEU A 70 -49.76 6.00 18.17
N GLU A 71 -51.09 5.99 18.28
CA GLU A 71 -51.95 6.97 17.59
C GLU A 71 -51.67 8.40 18.07
N LYS A 72 -51.47 8.60 19.38
CA LYS A 72 -51.12 9.92 19.96
C LYS A 72 -49.69 10.35 19.60
N ASN A 73 -48.77 9.41 19.45
CA ASN A 73 -47.40 9.67 18.99
C ASN A 73 -46.89 8.58 18.01
N PRO A 74 -47.09 8.77 16.69
CA PRO A 74 -46.71 7.79 15.67
C PRO A 74 -45.21 7.43 15.61
N GLU A 75 -44.34 8.33 16.09
CA GLU A 75 -42.89 8.15 16.11
C GLU A 75 -42.40 7.52 17.43
N SER A 76 -43.30 7.15 18.35
CA SER A 76 -42.93 6.59 19.66
C SER A 76 -42.30 5.20 19.51
N LEU A 77 -40.98 5.13 19.63
CA LEU A 77 -40.25 3.86 19.68
C LEU A 77 -40.65 3.03 20.92
N THR A 78 -40.92 3.68 22.05
CA THR A 78 -41.37 3.03 23.28
C THR A 78 -42.71 2.34 23.09
N ALA A 79 -43.69 3.01 22.47
CA ALA A 79 -44.99 2.38 22.17
C ALA A 79 -44.82 1.19 21.20
N ARG A 80 -43.97 1.32 20.18
CA ARG A 80 -43.67 0.22 19.24
C ARG A 80 -43.04 -0.99 19.93
N ARG A 81 -42.12 -0.79 20.88
CA ARG A 81 -41.54 -1.88 21.69
C ARG A 81 -42.62 -2.63 22.47
N SER A 82 -43.49 -1.88 23.14
CA SER A 82 -44.54 -2.45 23.98
C SER A 82 -45.60 -3.20 23.16
N ILE A 83 -45.97 -2.69 21.98
CA ILE A 83 -46.85 -3.41 21.04
C ILE A 83 -46.16 -4.69 20.54
N ALA A 84 -44.90 -4.61 20.11
CA ALA A 84 -44.17 -5.77 19.60
C ALA A 84 -44.02 -6.88 20.68
N LEU A 85 -43.82 -6.49 21.93
CA LEU A 85 -43.79 -7.42 23.07
C LEU A 85 -45.14 -8.13 23.24
N VAL A 86 -46.25 -7.38 23.23
CA VAL A 86 -47.60 -7.93 23.33
C VAL A 86 -47.92 -8.86 22.15
N GLN A 87 -47.62 -8.46 20.92
CA GLN A 87 -47.77 -9.31 19.73
C GLN A 87 -46.97 -10.61 19.84
N ALA A 88 -45.76 -10.55 20.39
CA ALA A 88 -44.95 -11.75 20.63
C ALA A 88 -45.55 -12.68 21.69
N ILE A 89 -46.21 -12.14 22.73
CA ILE A 89 -46.95 -12.92 23.74
C ILE A 89 -48.17 -13.60 23.10
N GLU A 90 -48.86 -12.92 22.20
CA GLU A 90 -50.01 -13.45 21.43
C GLU A 90 -49.62 -14.37 20.26
N HIS A 91 -48.33 -14.72 20.13
CA HIS A 91 -47.77 -15.53 19.05
C HIS A 91 -47.89 -14.92 17.63
N GLN A 92 -48.13 -13.61 17.53
CA GLN A 92 -48.16 -12.85 16.28
C GLN A 92 -46.75 -12.40 15.89
N TYR A 93 -45.88 -13.36 15.58
CA TYR A 93 -44.43 -13.10 15.40
C TYR A 93 -44.08 -12.23 14.19
N ASP A 94 -44.76 -12.40 13.06
CA ASP A 94 -44.52 -11.60 11.85
C ASP A 94 -44.88 -10.12 12.09
N ASP A 95 -45.99 -9.88 12.80
CA ASP A 95 -46.46 -8.54 13.15
C ASP A 95 -45.56 -7.90 14.22
N ALA A 96 -45.12 -8.67 15.22
CA ALA A 96 -44.16 -8.21 16.23
C ALA A 96 -42.87 -7.69 15.59
N LEU A 97 -42.30 -8.44 14.63
CA LEU A 97 -41.11 -8.02 13.89
C LEU A 97 -41.39 -6.82 12.99
N ALA A 98 -42.58 -6.72 12.38
CA ALA A 98 -42.98 -5.56 11.59
C ALA A 98 -43.07 -4.29 12.45
N THR A 99 -43.68 -4.39 13.62
CA THR A 99 -43.82 -3.30 14.58
C THR A 99 -42.47 -2.85 15.16
N LEU A 100 -41.56 -3.80 15.41
CA LEU A 100 -40.22 -3.54 15.94
C LEU A 100 -39.25 -2.98 14.89
N SER A 101 -39.56 -3.14 13.60
CA SER A 101 -38.71 -2.73 12.46
C SER A 101 -38.20 -1.27 12.55
N PRO A 102 -39.02 -0.24 12.88
CA PRO A 102 -38.53 1.13 13.05
C PRO A 102 -37.58 1.28 14.24
N VAL A 103 -37.77 0.50 15.31
CA VAL A 103 -36.88 0.51 16.49
C VAL A 103 -35.49 0.01 16.08
N LEU A 104 -35.43 -1.10 15.35
CA LEU A 104 -34.17 -1.68 14.87
C LEU A 104 -33.42 -0.73 13.92
N ARG A 105 -34.13 0.03 13.08
CA ARG A 105 -33.52 1.01 12.16
C ARG A 105 -33.16 2.36 12.78
N SER A 106 -33.69 2.67 13.97
CA SER A 106 -33.50 3.97 14.62
C SER A 106 -32.07 4.23 15.09
N GLY A 107 -31.25 3.18 15.21
CA GLY A 107 -29.93 3.26 15.84
C GLY A 107 -29.98 3.35 17.37
N GLN A 108 -31.17 3.36 17.98
CA GLN A 108 -31.41 3.34 19.42
C GLN A 108 -31.84 1.96 19.95
N ALA A 109 -31.68 0.91 19.12
CA ALA A 109 -31.99 -0.46 19.52
C ALA A 109 -31.00 -0.92 20.60
N GLY A 110 -31.53 -1.32 21.75
CA GLY A 110 -30.74 -1.81 22.89
C GLY A 110 -30.68 -3.33 22.98
N SER A 111 -30.01 -3.83 24.01
CA SER A 111 -29.92 -5.27 24.29
C SER A 111 -31.30 -5.94 24.42
N ASP A 112 -32.28 -5.23 25.00
CA ASP A 112 -33.63 -5.74 25.19
C ASP A 112 -34.39 -5.91 23.88
N ASP A 113 -34.18 -4.99 22.92
CA ASP A 113 -34.80 -5.06 21.59
C ASP A 113 -34.27 -6.28 20.82
N PHE A 114 -32.97 -6.53 20.87
CA PHE A 114 -32.36 -7.74 20.28
C PHE A 114 -32.73 -9.02 21.05
N GLY A 115 -32.93 -8.91 22.37
CA GLY A 115 -33.45 -9.98 23.22
C GLY A 115 -34.84 -10.42 22.77
N LEU A 116 -35.74 -9.46 22.51
CA LEU A 116 -37.08 -9.74 21.99
C LEU A 116 -37.03 -10.39 20.60
N VAL A 117 -36.18 -9.91 19.69
CA VAL A 117 -35.98 -10.55 18.37
C VAL A 117 -35.53 -12.01 18.53
N ARG A 118 -34.56 -12.27 19.41
CA ARG A 118 -34.07 -13.63 19.67
C ARG A 118 -35.17 -14.52 20.24
N ASP A 119 -35.97 -14.01 21.16
CA ASP A 119 -37.07 -14.74 21.78
C ASP A 119 -38.17 -15.08 20.76
N ILE A 120 -38.50 -14.14 19.87
CA ILE A 120 -39.41 -14.37 18.73
C ILE A 120 -38.86 -15.47 17.83
N LEU A 121 -37.60 -15.38 17.41
CA LEU A 121 -36.96 -16.38 16.53
C LEU A 121 -36.87 -17.77 17.18
N GLY A 122 -36.70 -17.84 18.50
CA GLY A 122 -36.66 -19.09 19.23
C GLY A 122 -38.03 -19.76 19.40
N LYS A 123 -39.13 -19.00 19.38
CA LYS A 123 -40.50 -19.49 19.59
C LYS A 123 -41.31 -19.63 18.30
N ALA A 124 -40.95 -18.93 17.23
CA ALA A 124 -41.60 -19.02 15.94
C ALA A 124 -41.27 -20.36 15.25
N SER A 125 -42.30 -21.16 14.95
CA SER A 125 -42.12 -22.41 14.19
C SER A 125 -41.78 -22.15 12.72
N ALA A 126 -42.26 -21.05 12.16
CA ALA A 126 -41.87 -20.48 10.87
C ALA A 126 -42.16 -18.98 10.86
N LEU A 127 -41.35 -18.21 10.14
CA LEU A 127 -41.61 -16.81 9.81
C LEU A 127 -41.92 -16.66 8.32
N GLY A 128 -42.79 -15.71 7.98
CA GLY A 128 -43.07 -15.38 6.60
C GLY A 128 -41.83 -14.88 5.85
N PRO A 129 -41.73 -15.09 4.52
CA PRO A 129 -40.59 -14.65 3.73
C PRO A 129 -40.40 -13.13 3.75
N ILE A 130 -41.50 -12.36 3.88
CA ILE A 130 -41.46 -10.90 4.02
C ILE A 130 -40.87 -10.48 5.37
N ALA A 131 -41.26 -11.17 6.46
CA ALA A 131 -40.72 -10.92 7.79
C ALA A 131 -39.22 -11.22 7.84
N TRP A 132 -38.78 -12.33 7.23
CA TRP A 132 -37.36 -12.67 7.08
C TRP A 132 -36.56 -11.60 6.32
N ALA A 133 -37.03 -11.20 5.14
CA ALA A 133 -36.35 -10.20 4.32
C ALA A 133 -36.22 -8.85 5.04
N ARG A 134 -37.29 -8.42 5.72
CA ARG A 134 -37.32 -7.19 6.50
C ARG A 134 -36.35 -7.24 7.68
N LEU A 135 -36.40 -8.30 8.49
CA LEU A 135 -35.52 -8.46 9.65
C LEU A 135 -34.04 -8.46 9.24
N LEU A 136 -33.67 -9.17 8.17
CA LEU A 136 -32.30 -9.17 7.65
C LEU A 136 -31.86 -7.78 7.19
N SER A 137 -32.76 -7.00 6.59
CA SER A 137 -32.48 -5.62 6.21
C SER A 137 -32.30 -4.73 7.45
N ASP A 138 -33.13 -4.90 8.47
CA ASP A 138 -33.10 -4.09 9.68
C ASP A 138 -31.82 -4.33 10.47
N LEU A 139 -31.42 -5.60 10.65
CA LEU A 139 -30.18 -5.99 11.34
C LEU A 139 -28.90 -5.59 10.59
N ARG A 140 -28.99 -5.25 9.30
CA ARG A 140 -27.87 -4.73 8.51
C ARG A 140 -27.70 -3.21 8.63
N THR A 141 -28.64 -2.53 9.27
CA THR A 141 -28.54 -1.08 9.45
C THR A 141 -27.40 -0.78 10.43
N PRO A 142 -26.37 -0.02 10.04
CA PRO A 142 -25.26 0.28 10.94
C PRO A 142 -25.75 1.09 12.15
N SER A 143 -25.18 0.79 13.32
CA SER A 143 -25.47 1.50 14.57
C SER A 143 -25.14 2.99 14.45
N HIS A 144 -25.64 3.81 15.38
CA HIS A 144 -25.32 5.24 15.39
C HIS A 144 -23.81 5.49 15.50
N GLU A 145 -23.13 4.73 16.36
CA GLU A 145 -21.66 4.77 16.50
C GLU A 145 -20.94 4.38 15.20
N GLN A 146 -21.42 3.33 14.51
CA GLN A 146 -20.85 2.92 13.23
C GLN A 146 -21.05 3.98 12.14
N LYS A 147 -22.20 4.64 12.09
CA LYS A 147 -22.44 5.76 11.16
C LYS A 147 -21.51 6.94 11.44
N GLN A 148 -21.36 7.34 12.71
CA GLN A 148 -20.41 8.39 13.10
C GLN A 148 -18.98 8.05 12.68
N ALA A 149 -18.52 6.82 12.96
CA ALA A 149 -17.19 6.37 12.56
C ALA A 149 -16.99 6.37 11.02
N ILE A 150 -18.02 6.01 10.25
CA ILE A 150 -17.97 6.06 8.78
C ILE A 150 -17.86 7.51 8.29
N ASP A 151 -18.63 8.44 8.86
CA ASP A 151 -18.62 9.85 8.48
C ASP A 151 -17.28 10.52 8.86
N GLU A 152 -16.74 10.21 10.04
CA GLU A 152 -15.41 10.64 10.47
C GLU A 152 -14.31 10.12 9.53
N TYR A 153 -14.36 8.83 9.16
CA TYR A 153 -13.43 8.23 8.21
C TYR A 153 -13.49 8.92 6.84
N GLN A 154 -14.68 9.20 6.33
CA GLN A 154 -14.85 9.91 5.05
C GLN A 154 -14.26 11.33 5.12
N THR A 155 -14.49 12.04 6.23
CA THR A 155 -13.94 13.38 6.47
C THR A 155 -12.41 13.35 6.49
N MET A 156 -11.81 12.43 7.25
CA MET A 156 -10.35 12.25 7.29
C MET A 156 -9.78 11.93 5.90
N ARG A 157 -10.46 11.08 5.13
CA ARG A 157 -10.03 10.73 3.78
C ARG A 157 -10.05 11.93 2.83
N GLN A 158 -11.04 12.80 2.93
CA GLN A 158 -11.09 14.05 2.15
C GLN A 158 -9.97 15.01 2.55
N GLN A 159 -9.70 15.18 3.84
CA GLN A 159 -8.60 16.00 4.34
C GLN A 159 -7.24 15.49 3.84
N LEU A 160 -7.02 14.17 3.89
CA LEU A 160 -5.80 13.54 3.38
C LEU A 160 -5.63 13.79 1.87
N ALA A 161 -6.70 13.70 1.08
CA ALA A 161 -6.66 13.98 -0.35
C ALA A 161 -6.31 15.45 -0.64
N ALA A 162 -6.92 16.39 0.08
CA ALA A 162 -6.60 17.81 -0.05
C ALA A 162 -5.14 18.11 0.34
N GLN A 163 -4.64 17.48 1.41
CA GLN A 163 -3.26 17.67 1.86
C GLN A 163 -2.24 17.06 0.89
N LYS A 164 -2.57 15.94 0.24
CA LYS A 164 -1.75 15.39 -0.86
C LYS A 164 -1.66 16.36 -2.04
N ALA A 165 -2.79 16.92 -2.49
CA ALA A 165 -2.80 17.90 -3.57
C ALA A 165 -2.00 19.18 -3.23
N ALA A 166 -2.13 19.68 -2.00
CA ALA A 166 -1.34 20.83 -1.54
C ALA A 166 0.17 20.53 -1.51
N ASN A 167 0.56 19.32 -1.08
CA ASN A 167 1.96 18.90 -1.10
C ASN A 167 2.51 18.75 -2.53
N GLU A 168 1.71 18.25 -3.46
CA GLU A 168 2.09 18.19 -4.89
C GLU A 168 2.34 19.60 -5.45
N GLN A 169 1.48 20.56 -5.12
CA GLN A 169 1.66 21.96 -5.54
C GLN A 169 2.94 22.57 -4.94
N LEU A 170 3.15 22.41 -3.63
CA LEU A 170 4.37 22.89 -2.97
C LEU A 170 5.64 22.26 -3.56
N ARG A 171 5.58 20.97 -3.95
CA ARG A 171 6.69 20.30 -4.63
C ARG A 171 6.97 20.91 -6.01
N ALA A 172 5.93 21.25 -6.77
CA ALA A 172 6.08 21.92 -8.05
C ALA A 172 6.72 23.31 -7.90
N GLU A 173 6.24 24.12 -6.94
CA GLU A 173 6.82 25.44 -6.62
C GLU A 173 8.29 25.33 -6.18
N LEU A 174 8.61 24.33 -5.34
CA LEU A 174 9.97 24.07 -4.90
C LEU A 174 10.88 23.65 -6.07
N ASP A 175 10.34 22.91 -7.04
CA ASP A 175 11.08 22.50 -8.23
C ASP A 175 11.33 23.68 -9.18
N GLU A 176 10.37 24.60 -9.36
CA GLU A 176 10.59 25.85 -10.10
C GLU A 176 11.72 26.69 -9.46
N LEU A 177 11.65 26.90 -8.14
CA LEU A 177 12.69 27.64 -7.41
C LEU A 177 14.06 26.97 -7.48
N ARG A 178 14.13 25.63 -7.50
CA ARG A 178 15.38 24.89 -7.67
C ARG A 178 15.95 25.02 -9.07
N VAL A 179 15.10 25.05 -10.10
CA VAL A 179 15.54 25.33 -11.48
C VAL A 179 16.10 26.74 -11.56
N GLU A 180 15.42 27.73 -10.98
CA GLU A 180 15.90 29.11 -10.91
C GLU A 180 17.24 29.23 -10.18
N LEU A 181 17.38 28.56 -9.03
CA LEU A 181 18.64 28.51 -8.28
C LEU A 181 19.79 27.86 -9.07
N ARG A 182 19.49 26.86 -9.93
CA ARG A 182 20.47 26.22 -10.82
C ARG A 182 20.86 27.08 -12.01
N LEU A 183 19.93 27.86 -12.55
CA LEU A 183 20.22 28.84 -13.60
C LEU A 183 21.08 29.99 -13.06
N LEU A 184 20.89 30.36 -11.80
CA LEU A 184 21.71 31.35 -11.08
C LEU A 184 23.10 30.81 -10.70
N ALA A 185 23.22 29.50 -10.44
CA ALA A 185 24.50 28.80 -10.32
C ALA A 185 25.10 28.55 -11.72
N SER A 186 25.58 29.62 -12.36
CA SER A 186 26.29 29.65 -13.65
C SER A 186 26.78 28.27 -14.13
N THR A 187 26.08 27.70 -15.11
CA THR A 187 26.53 26.50 -15.84
C THR A 187 27.96 26.72 -16.32
N PRO A 188 28.94 25.92 -15.87
CA PRO A 188 30.27 25.98 -16.43
C PRO A 188 30.17 25.69 -17.93
N ASN A 189 30.84 26.47 -18.78
CA ASN A 189 31.00 26.18 -20.21
C ASN A 189 31.48 24.71 -20.36
N PRO A 190 31.04 23.94 -21.37
CA PRO A 190 31.55 22.61 -21.72
C PRO A 190 33.06 22.40 -21.51
N GLU A 191 33.89 23.40 -21.84
CA GLU A 191 35.34 23.37 -21.61
C GLU A 191 35.71 23.27 -20.12
N THR A 192 35.05 24.03 -19.24
CA THR A 192 35.30 24.02 -17.80
C THR A 192 34.77 22.75 -17.15
N ARG A 193 33.64 22.21 -17.64
CA ARG A 193 33.10 20.90 -17.23
C ARG A 193 34.07 19.77 -17.55
N ASN A 194 34.70 19.80 -18.73
CA ASN A 194 35.67 18.80 -19.15
C ASN A 194 36.93 18.82 -18.27
N VAL A 195 37.53 19.99 -18.02
CA VAL A 195 38.72 20.12 -17.15
C VAL A 195 38.46 19.60 -15.74
N ALA A 196 37.27 19.90 -15.21
CA ALA A 196 36.90 19.53 -13.86
C ALA A 196 36.57 18.02 -13.74
N TRP A 197 35.99 17.41 -14.77
CA TRP A 197 35.85 15.95 -14.88
C TRP A 197 37.21 15.24 -15.01
N GLN A 198 38.15 15.78 -15.80
CA GLN A 198 39.50 15.19 -15.95
C GLN A 198 40.23 15.03 -14.60
N ARG A 199 39.98 15.94 -13.63
CA ARG A 199 40.52 15.82 -12.27
C ARG A 199 39.94 14.63 -11.51
N ILE A 200 38.66 14.34 -11.68
CA ILE A 200 38.00 13.15 -11.12
C ILE A 200 38.51 11.88 -11.81
N HIS A 201 38.62 11.92 -13.15
CA HIS A 201 39.11 10.80 -13.95
C HIS A 201 40.51 10.34 -13.51
N ALA A 202 41.37 11.29 -13.16
CA ALA A 202 42.72 11.05 -12.67
C ALA A 202 42.82 10.49 -11.24
N LEU A 203 41.72 10.46 -10.47
CA LEU A 203 41.73 9.93 -9.10
C LEU A 203 41.95 8.41 -9.08
N SER A 204 42.45 7.89 -7.96
CA SER A 204 42.37 6.46 -7.67
C SER A 204 40.92 6.05 -7.40
N ASP A 205 40.61 4.75 -7.50
CA ASP A 205 39.27 4.24 -7.16
C ASP A 205 38.93 4.44 -5.67
N GLU A 206 39.94 4.52 -4.80
CA GLU A 206 39.77 4.82 -3.37
C GLU A 206 39.48 6.30 -3.12
N ASP A 207 40.25 7.19 -3.76
CA ASP A 207 40.02 8.63 -3.65
C ASP A 207 38.65 9.02 -4.22
N TRP A 208 38.26 8.43 -5.35
CA TRP A 208 36.93 8.69 -5.91
C TRP A 208 35.81 8.24 -4.99
N GLN A 209 35.93 7.06 -4.38
CA GLN A 209 34.98 6.58 -3.37
C GLN A 209 34.85 7.56 -2.22
N ASN A 210 35.98 8.05 -1.70
CA ASN A 210 36.00 9.04 -0.62
C ASN A 210 35.38 10.38 -1.05
N VAL A 211 35.63 10.83 -2.28
CA VAL A 211 35.01 12.05 -2.83
C VAL A 211 33.49 11.90 -2.94
N LEU A 212 32.99 10.79 -3.50
CA LEU A 212 31.55 10.55 -3.59
C LEU A 212 30.87 10.44 -2.23
N ILE A 213 31.47 9.73 -1.27
CA ILE A 213 30.94 9.63 0.09
C ILE A 213 30.84 11.01 0.74
N ARG A 214 31.89 11.84 0.62
CA ARG A 214 31.87 13.22 1.12
C ARG A 214 30.83 14.08 0.41
N SER A 215 30.56 13.79 -0.86
CA SER A 215 29.65 14.59 -1.69
C SER A 215 28.19 14.53 -1.29
N VAL A 216 27.82 13.56 -0.45
CA VAL A 216 26.53 13.54 0.26
C VAL A 216 26.28 14.86 0.98
N ASN A 217 27.32 15.47 1.56
CA ASN A 217 27.22 16.75 2.28
C ASN A 217 27.99 17.91 1.62
N MET A 218 28.88 17.61 0.66
CA MET A 218 29.70 18.61 -0.03
C MET A 218 29.50 18.50 -1.55
N PRO A 219 28.57 19.27 -2.15
CA PRO A 219 28.09 19.05 -3.53
C PRO A 219 29.09 19.46 -4.62
N SER A 220 30.36 19.67 -4.28
CA SER A 220 31.41 19.95 -5.25
C SER A 220 32.76 19.42 -4.79
N TYR A 221 33.62 19.12 -5.76
CA TYR A 221 35.00 18.73 -5.54
C TYR A 221 35.92 19.54 -6.44
N GLN A 222 36.81 20.35 -5.85
CA GLN A 222 37.76 21.19 -6.58
C GLN A 222 37.13 22.07 -7.69
N GLY A 223 35.92 22.58 -7.45
CA GLY A 223 35.16 23.39 -8.40
C GLY A 223 34.31 22.60 -9.40
N PHE A 224 34.38 21.27 -9.41
CA PHE A 224 33.43 20.42 -10.14
C PHE A 224 32.16 20.20 -9.31
N PRO A 225 30.98 20.61 -9.79
CA PRO A 225 29.73 20.26 -9.12
C PRO A 225 29.46 18.76 -9.27
N LEU A 226 29.35 18.05 -8.15
CA LEU A 226 29.10 16.61 -8.13
C LEU A 226 27.60 16.30 -8.22
N PRO A 227 27.22 15.07 -8.62
CA PRO A 227 25.82 14.64 -8.57
C PRO A 227 25.29 14.74 -7.13
N GLY A 228 24.09 15.29 -6.97
CA GLY A 228 23.36 15.27 -5.73
C GLY A 228 22.82 13.87 -5.39
N PHE A 229 22.17 13.78 -4.24
CA PHE A 229 21.56 12.55 -3.72
C PHE A 229 20.07 12.79 -3.46
N PRO A 230 19.21 11.79 -3.71
CA PRO A 230 17.84 11.83 -3.20
C PRO A 230 17.82 11.58 -1.69
N GLU A 231 16.65 11.75 -1.09
CA GLU A 231 16.42 11.47 0.32
C GLU A 231 16.78 10.01 0.69
N ASP A 232 17.28 9.82 1.90
CA ASP A 232 17.70 8.53 2.46
C ASP A 232 16.61 7.46 2.35
N ALA A 233 15.34 7.84 2.56
CA ALA A 233 14.21 6.93 2.46
C ALA A 233 14.05 6.35 1.05
N LEU A 234 14.26 7.17 0.00
CA LEU A 234 14.20 6.70 -1.39
C LEU A 234 15.36 5.76 -1.70
N GLN A 235 16.57 6.10 -1.25
CA GLN A 235 17.74 5.24 -1.42
C GLN A 235 17.52 3.88 -0.74
N THR A 236 17.09 3.90 0.52
CA THR A 236 16.82 2.71 1.33
C THR A 236 15.71 1.86 0.73
N GLY A 237 14.63 2.48 0.24
CA GLY A 237 13.54 1.77 -0.42
C GLY A 237 13.92 1.12 -1.76
N THR A 238 14.99 1.60 -2.41
CA THR A 238 15.46 1.07 -3.71
C THR A 238 16.53 0.01 -3.56
N VAL A 239 17.53 0.23 -2.68
CA VAL A 239 18.73 -0.63 -2.57
C VAL A 239 19.01 -1.13 -1.15
N GLY A 240 18.07 -0.96 -0.21
CA GLY A 240 18.18 -1.44 1.16
C GLY A 240 19.11 -0.63 2.09
N SER A 241 19.78 0.41 1.57
CA SER A 241 20.66 1.29 2.33
C SER A 241 20.73 2.70 1.72
N SER A 242 21.28 3.67 2.45
CA SER A 242 21.46 5.05 1.98
C SER A 242 22.92 5.51 2.08
N ASN A 243 23.28 6.53 1.29
CA ASN A 243 24.52 7.30 1.39
C ASN A 243 25.79 6.44 1.40
N GLU A 244 26.59 6.51 2.45
CA GLU A 244 27.90 5.86 2.53
C GLU A 244 27.82 4.31 2.38
N PRO A 245 27.00 3.58 3.16
CA PRO A 245 26.79 2.15 2.94
C PRO A 245 26.45 1.79 1.49
N ALA A 246 25.49 2.51 0.89
CA ALA A 246 25.03 2.24 -0.47
C ALA A 246 26.14 2.47 -1.51
N LEU A 247 26.95 3.52 -1.33
CA LEU A 247 28.10 3.80 -2.19
C LEU A 247 29.19 2.74 -2.01
N ARG A 248 29.52 2.35 -0.77
CA ARG A 248 30.56 1.35 -0.50
C ARG A 248 30.26 0.02 -1.18
N GLU A 249 29.03 -0.45 -1.11
CA GLU A 249 28.57 -1.63 -1.84
C GLU A 249 28.66 -1.43 -3.36
N GLY A 250 28.18 -0.30 -3.88
CA GLY A 250 28.22 0.00 -5.31
C GLY A 250 29.64 -0.02 -5.90
N PHE A 251 30.64 0.43 -5.14
CA PHE A 251 32.05 0.38 -5.55
C PHE A 251 32.60 -1.04 -5.70
N ASN A 252 32.08 -2.02 -4.95
CA ASN A 252 32.50 -3.42 -5.10
C ASN A 252 32.11 -3.94 -6.48
N PHE A 253 30.86 -3.68 -6.91
CA PHE A 253 30.40 -4.04 -8.25
C PHE A 253 31.16 -3.29 -9.33
N TYR A 254 31.33 -1.97 -9.20
CA TYR A 254 32.10 -1.17 -10.15
C TYR A 254 33.53 -1.69 -10.36
N ARG A 255 34.25 -2.03 -9.27
CA ARG A 255 35.61 -2.58 -9.35
C ARG A 255 35.62 -3.94 -10.06
N ALA A 256 34.65 -4.81 -9.76
CA ALA A 256 34.52 -6.11 -10.42
C ALA A 256 34.28 -5.95 -11.94
N VAL A 257 33.32 -5.12 -12.33
CA VAL A 257 33.01 -4.87 -13.76
C VAL A 257 34.20 -4.25 -14.48
N LYS A 258 34.84 -3.23 -13.90
CA LYS A 258 36.03 -2.59 -14.47
C LYS A 258 37.17 -3.59 -14.71
N ALA A 259 37.44 -4.45 -13.72
CA ALA A 259 38.49 -5.47 -13.84
C ALA A 259 38.17 -6.53 -14.91
N LEU A 260 36.91 -6.96 -15.00
CA LEU A 260 36.45 -7.92 -16.01
C LEU A 260 36.53 -7.32 -17.43
N CYS A 261 36.05 -6.09 -17.61
CA CYS A 261 36.16 -5.38 -18.89
C CYS A 261 37.63 -5.27 -19.34
N ALA A 262 38.55 -4.91 -18.44
CA ALA A 262 39.98 -4.84 -18.74
C ALA A 262 40.58 -6.22 -19.09
N THR A 263 40.25 -7.27 -18.32
CA THR A 263 40.76 -8.64 -18.53
C THR A 263 40.31 -9.22 -19.87
N HIS A 264 39.12 -8.83 -20.35
CA HIS A 264 38.56 -9.27 -21.62
C HIS A 264 38.86 -8.34 -22.80
N GLY A 265 39.81 -7.40 -22.65
CA GLY A 265 40.30 -6.57 -23.76
C GLY A 265 39.48 -5.31 -24.05
N HIS A 266 38.55 -4.96 -23.16
CA HIS A 266 37.68 -3.79 -23.28
C HIS A 266 37.82 -2.86 -22.05
N PRO A 267 39.03 -2.34 -21.72
CA PRO A 267 39.20 -1.47 -20.56
C PRO A 267 38.30 -0.23 -20.68
N LEU A 268 37.68 0.15 -19.55
CA LEU A 268 36.84 1.34 -19.48
C LEU A 268 37.68 2.59 -19.79
N SER A 269 37.08 3.53 -20.52
CA SER A 269 37.72 4.79 -20.90
C SER A 269 36.68 5.91 -20.99
N ALA A 270 37.17 7.14 -21.15
CA ALA A 270 36.31 8.31 -21.36
C ALA A 270 35.30 8.12 -22.50
N ALA A 271 35.68 7.34 -23.53
CA ALA A 271 34.89 7.11 -24.73
C ALA A 271 33.91 5.92 -24.64
N THR A 272 33.98 5.11 -23.58
CA THR A 272 33.09 3.95 -23.40
C THR A 272 31.64 4.41 -23.30
N ARG A 273 30.74 3.86 -24.13
CA ARG A 273 29.30 4.16 -24.09
C ARG A 273 28.60 3.18 -23.16
N LEU A 274 28.16 3.68 -22.01
CA LEU A 274 27.54 2.90 -20.94
C LEU A 274 26.02 3.07 -20.92
N LEU A 275 25.29 1.95 -20.83
CA LEU A 275 23.90 1.90 -20.40
C LEU A 275 23.81 1.40 -18.96
N ASP A 276 23.28 2.21 -18.06
CA ASP A 276 22.89 1.86 -16.68
C ASP A 276 21.40 1.48 -16.67
N PHE A 277 21.11 0.17 -16.83
CA PHE A 277 19.76 -0.36 -16.97
C PHE A 277 19.13 -0.65 -15.60
N GLY A 278 17.95 -0.10 -15.35
CA GLY A 278 17.37 -0.01 -14.00
C GLY A 278 18.18 0.92 -13.12
N THR A 279 18.47 2.13 -13.62
CA THR A 279 19.41 3.09 -13.01
C THR A 279 19.01 3.48 -11.58
N GLY A 280 17.74 3.35 -11.21
CA GLY A 280 17.22 3.73 -9.91
C GLY A 280 17.46 5.20 -9.64
N TRP A 281 18.16 5.53 -8.55
CA TRP A 281 18.59 6.91 -8.27
C TRP A 281 19.93 7.29 -8.91
N GLY A 282 20.44 6.52 -9.88
CA GLY A 282 21.69 6.80 -10.58
C GLY A 282 22.92 6.44 -9.76
N ARG A 283 22.81 5.41 -8.90
CA ARG A 283 23.88 4.95 -8.01
C ARG A 283 25.12 4.52 -8.79
N TYR A 284 24.94 3.83 -9.91
CA TYR A 284 26.06 3.33 -10.69
C TYR A 284 26.57 4.34 -11.69
N SER A 285 25.68 5.05 -12.39
CA SER A 285 26.05 6.19 -13.23
C SER A 285 27.05 7.14 -12.52
N ARG A 286 26.81 7.48 -11.24
CA ARG A 286 27.68 8.41 -10.50
C ARG A 286 29.01 7.77 -10.09
N ILE A 287 29.10 6.45 -10.00
CA ILE A 287 30.36 5.75 -9.70
C ILE A 287 31.18 5.62 -10.98
N PHE A 288 30.54 5.17 -12.07
CA PHE A 288 31.17 4.94 -13.37
C PHE A 288 31.61 6.22 -14.09
N MET A 289 31.05 7.39 -13.75
CA MET A 289 31.52 8.67 -14.28
C MET A 289 32.98 8.99 -13.96
N LYS A 290 33.65 8.22 -13.10
CA LYS A 290 35.11 8.33 -12.94
C LYS A 290 35.84 7.88 -14.19
N GLU A 291 35.48 6.74 -14.77
CA GLU A 291 36.17 6.19 -15.93
C GLU A 291 35.58 6.73 -17.24
N ILE A 292 34.28 7.00 -17.23
CA ILE A 292 33.49 7.29 -18.42
C ILE A 292 33.06 8.76 -18.40
N ALA A 293 33.19 9.45 -19.56
CA ALA A 293 32.70 10.81 -19.68
C ALA A 293 31.18 10.85 -19.44
N PRO A 294 30.62 11.79 -18.66
CA PRO A 294 29.20 11.77 -18.31
C PRO A 294 28.24 11.76 -19.52
N ASP A 295 28.64 12.40 -20.63
CA ASP A 295 27.84 12.43 -21.86
C ASP A 295 27.75 11.05 -22.55
N ASN A 296 28.62 10.10 -22.19
CA ASN A 296 28.61 8.71 -22.66
C ASN A 296 27.90 7.76 -21.69
N ILE A 297 27.25 8.27 -20.63
CA ILE A 297 26.46 7.48 -19.70
C ILE A 297 24.98 7.76 -19.95
N THR A 298 24.24 6.70 -20.27
CA THR A 298 22.79 6.72 -20.38
C THR A 298 22.21 5.84 -19.27
N GLY A 299 21.38 6.39 -18.40
CA GLY A 299 20.62 5.63 -17.41
C GLY A 299 19.17 5.46 -17.83
N VAL A 300 18.62 4.26 -17.70
CA VAL A 300 17.21 4.00 -18.02
C VAL A 300 16.50 3.32 -16.86
N ASP A 301 15.25 3.67 -16.66
CA ASP A 301 14.38 3.01 -15.68
C ASP A 301 12.95 2.90 -16.20
N VAL A 302 12.19 1.96 -15.65
CA VAL A 302 10.74 1.82 -15.90
C VAL A 302 9.92 2.74 -15.00
N ASP A 303 10.50 3.18 -13.88
CA ASP A 303 9.85 4.02 -12.89
C ASP A 303 10.08 5.51 -13.21
N PRO A 304 9.03 6.27 -13.62
CA PRO A 304 9.17 7.66 -14.00
C PRO A 304 9.65 8.56 -12.85
N ASP A 305 9.34 8.21 -11.60
CA ASP A 305 9.78 8.98 -10.43
C ASP A 305 11.29 8.85 -10.24
N LEU A 306 11.85 7.66 -10.46
CA LEU A 306 13.30 7.42 -10.38
C LEU A 306 14.04 8.13 -11.52
N VAL A 307 13.50 8.10 -12.74
CA VAL A 307 14.05 8.88 -13.86
C VAL A 307 14.07 10.38 -13.53
N GLN A 308 13.00 10.92 -12.96
CA GLN A 308 12.93 12.32 -12.57
C GLN A 308 13.91 12.67 -11.43
N VAL A 309 14.08 11.76 -10.46
CA VAL A 309 15.10 11.87 -9.42
C VAL A 309 16.51 11.94 -10.02
N CYS A 310 16.83 11.11 -10.99
CA CYS A 310 18.12 11.12 -11.69
C CYS A 310 18.34 12.42 -12.45
N ARG A 311 17.39 12.86 -13.27
CA ARG A 311 17.46 14.14 -13.99
C ARG A 311 17.64 15.32 -13.02
N ARG A 312 16.98 15.27 -11.86
CA ARG A 312 17.13 16.29 -10.82
C ARG A 312 18.50 16.22 -10.16
N THR A 313 18.96 15.06 -9.74
CA THR A 313 20.17 14.94 -8.89
C THR A 313 21.45 14.84 -9.71
N PHE A 314 21.38 14.50 -10.99
CA PHE A 314 22.54 14.22 -11.81
C PHE A 314 22.37 14.83 -13.22
N PRO A 315 22.46 16.16 -13.36
CA PRO A 315 22.13 16.85 -14.62
C PRO A 315 23.17 16.69 -15.75
N TYR A 316 24.16 15.82 -15.56
CA TYR A 316 25.30 15.63 -16.47
C TYR A 316 25.25 14.32 -17.26
N CYS A 317 24.31 13.43 -16.98
CA CYS A 317 24.11 12.19 -17.75
C CYS A 317 22.74 12.20 -18.41
N ASN A 318 22.56 11.33 -19.40
CA ASN A 318 21.28 11.17 -20.07
C ASN A 318 20.42 10.17 -19.28
N PHE A 319 19.20 10.55 -18.92
CA PHE A 319 18.27 9.68 -18.20
C PHE A 319 16.95 9.58 -18.94
N GLU A 320 16.53 8.36 -19.27
CA GLU A 320 15.36 8.10 -20.13
C GLU A 320 14.43 7.06 -19.49
N LEU A 321 13.14 7.22 -19.77
CA LEU A 321 12.11 6.25 -19.37
C LEU A 321 12.05 5.16 -20.44
N VAL A 322 12.02 3.90 -20.01
CA VAL A 322 11.83 2.74 -20.90
C VAL A 322 10.56 1.97 -20.53
N PRO A 323 9.92 1.29 -21.50
CA PRO A 323 8.83 0.37 -21.18
C PRO A 323 9.31 -0.80 -20.31
N PRO A 324 8.40 -1.51 -19.61
CA PRO A 324 8.74 -2.68 -18.79
C PRO A 324 9.27 -3.87 -19.60
N PHE A 325 8.93 -3.93 -20.88
CA PHE A 325 9.38 -4.94 -21.84
C PHE A 325 9.91 -4.24 -23.10
N PRO A 326 10.93 -4.82 -23.78
CA PRO A 326 11.41 -4.30 -25.05
C PRO A 326 10.33 -4.39 -26.16
N PRO A 327 10.50 -3.67 -27.29
CA PRO A 327 11.68 -2.90 -27.67
C PRO A 327 11.77 -1.53 -26.98
N THR A 328 13.00 -1.04 -26.85
CA THR A 328 13.29 0.36 -26.51
C THR A 328 13.48 1.18 -27.78
N GLU A 329 13.37 2.50 -27.65
CA GLU A 329 13.74 3.44 -28.72
C GLU A 329 15.26 3.65 -28.83
N LEU A 330 16.06 2.95 -28.02
CA LEU A 330 17.51 3.08 -28.06
C LEU A 330 18.08 2.52 -29.38
N PRO A 331 18.99 3.25 -30.05
CA PRO A 331 19.63 2.80 -31.28
C PRO A 331 20.35 1.45 -31.16
N ALA A 332 20.34 0.68 -32.25
CA ALA A 332 21.14 -0.54 -32.34
C ALA A 332 22.65 -0.22 -32.33
N ALA A 333 23.47 -1.11 -31.77
CA ALA A 333 24.93 -0.97 -31.71
C ALA A 333 25.46 0.34 -31.08
N GLN A 334 24.70 0.91 -30.14
CA GLN A 334 25.03 2.16 -29.47
C GLN A 334 25.93 1.99 -28.23
N PHE A 335 25.88 0.85 -27.54
CA PHE A 335 26.55 0.71 -26.25
C PHE A 335 27.72 -0.27 -26.30
N ASP A 336 28.79 0.06 -25.59
CA ASP A 336 29.95 -0.81 -25.42
C ASP A 336 29.81 -1.65 -24.14
N LEU A 337 29.07 -1.13 -23.15
CA LEU A 337 28.78 -1.78 -21.88
C LEU A 337 27.34 -1.52 -21.46
N VAL A 338 26.62 -2.57 -21.06
CA VAL A 338 25.36 -2.48 -20.30
C VAL A 338 25.61 -3.01 -18.91
N ILE A 339 25.22 -2.26 -17.88
CA ILE A 339 25.17 -2.76 -16.50
C ILE A 339 23.72 -2.84 -16.03
N ALA A 340 23.41 -3.86 -15.24
CA ALA A 340 22.10 -3.98 -14.59
C ALA A 340 22.27 -4.59 -13.19
N TYR A 341 22.45 -3.75 -12.18
CA TYR A 341 22.60 -4.22 -10.82
C TYR A 341 21.26 -4.26 -10.10
N SER A 342 20.96 -5.42 -9.52
CA SER A 342 19.72 -5.72 -8.81
C SER A 342 18.47 -5.45 -9.65
N VAL A 343 18.53 -5.81 -10.93
CA VAL A 343 17.38 -5.77 -11.84
C VAL A 343 16.99 -7.18 -12.24
N PHE A 344 17.94 -7.96 -12.75
CA PHE A 344 17.74 -9.37 -13.10
C PHE A 344 17.51 -10.26 -11.88
N SER A 345 17.78 -9.77 -10.68
CA SER A 345 17.34 -10.35 -9.41
C SER A 345 15.82 -10.28 -9.20
N HIS A 346 15.09 -9.57 -10.07
CA HIS A 346 13.65 -9.36 -9.92
C HIS A 346 12.83 -9.62 -11.17
N LEU A 347 13.43 -9.85 -12.33
CA LEU A 347 12.67 -10.05 -13.56
C LEU A 347 12.21 -11.51 -13.69
N SER A 348 10.97 -11.71 -14.13
CA SER A 348 10.49 -13.02 -14.60
C SER A 348 11.35 -13.54 -15.76
N GLU A 349 11.35 -14.86 -15.98
CA GLU A 349 12.13 -15.49 -17.06
C GLU A 349 11.85 -14.85 -18.43
N ALA A 350 10.58 -14.58 -18.73
CA ALA A 350 10.16 -13.98 -19.99
C ALA A 350 10.69 -12.55 -20.15
N ALA A 351 10.60 -11.73 -19.09
CA ALA A 351 11.13 -10.37 -19.11
C ALA A 351 12.67 -10.36 -19.21
N ALA A 352 13.34 -11.15 -18.38
CA ALA A 352 14.79 -11.24 -18.35
C ALA A 352 15.35 -11.68 -19.71
N THR A 353 14.77 -12.71 -20.32
CA THR A 353 15.20 -13.22 -21.63
C THR A 353 14.95 -12.22 -22.74
N ALA A 354 13.80 -11.53 -22.74
CA ALA A 354 13.51 -10.49 -23.72
C ALA A 354 14.51 -9.32 -23.61
N TRP A 355 14.89 -8.92 -22.39
CA TRP A 355 15.89 -7.87 -22.19
C TRP A 355 17.30 -8.29 -22.63
N VAL A 356 17.70 -9.55 -22.44
CA VAL A 356 18.99 -10.04 -22.97
C VAL A 356 19.02 -10.04 -24.49
N GLU A 357 17.91 -10.40 -25.14
CA GLU A 357 17.77 -10.27 -26.60
C GLU A 357 17.87 -8.81 -27.06
N GLU A 358 17.21 -7.89 -26.36
CA GLU A 358 17.31 -6.45 -26.64
C GLU A 358 18.73 -5.92 -26.41
N PHE A 359 19.43 -6.38 -25.38
CA PHE A 359 20.84 -6.04 -25.15
C PHE A 359 21.72 -6.49 -26.31
N ALA A 360 21.47 -7.66 -26.89
CA ALA A 360 22.16 -8.09 -28.10
C ALA A 360 21.89 -7.16 -29.30
N ARG A 361 20.74 -6.50 -29.39
CA ARG A 361 20.46 -5.49 -30.43
C ARG A 361 21.24 -4.19 -30.19
N ILE A 362 21.18 -3.65 -28.98
CA ILE A 362 21.72 -2.31 -28.66
C ILE A 362 23.23 -2.30 -28.40
N LEU A 363 23.83 -3.44 -28.03
CA LEU A 363 25.28 -3.55 -27.90
C LEU A 363 25.98 -3.43 -29.25
N ALA A 364 27.11 -2.72 -29.28
CA ALA A 364 28.06 -2.78 -30.38
C ALA A 364 28.71 -4.17 -30.44
N PRO A 365 29.22 -4.62 -31.61
CA PRO A 365 29.97 -5.86 -31.70
C PRO A 365 31.15 -5.88 -30.71
N GLY A 366 31.31 -6.96 -29.95
CA GLY A 366 32.28 -7.07 -28.86
C GLY A 366 31.86 -6.37 -27.55
N GLY A 367 30.75 -5.62 -27.54
CA GLY A 367 30.22 -5.00 -26.33
C GLY A 367 29.77 -6.02 -25.28
N MET A 368 29.75 -5.62 -24.01
CA MET A 368 29.52 -6.52 -22.88
C MET A 368 28.28 -6.14 -22.07
N ILE A 369 27.65 -7.14 -21.44
CA ILE A 369 26.72 -6.90 -20.33
C ILE A 369 27.35 -7.37 -19.02
N ALA A 370 27.06 -6.66 -17.93
CA ALA A 370 27.36 -7.08 -16.56
C ALA A 370 26.10 -6.91 -15.70
N ILE A 371 25.42 -8.01 -15.40
CA ILE A 371 24.12 -8.01 -14.74
C ILE A 371 24.16 -8.85 -13.47
N THR A 372 23.33 -8.52 -12.47
CA THR A 372 23.24 -9.32 -11.24
C THR A 372 21.88 -9.98 -11.05
N THR A 373 21.89 -11.18 -10.49
CA THR A 373 20.70 -11.97 -10.11
C THR A 373 20.79 -12.38 -8.64
N GLN A 374 19.67 -12.78 -8.00
CA GLN A 374 19.77 -13.37 -6.68
C GLN A 374 20.71 -14.58 -6.71
N SER A 375 21.58 -14.68 -5.71
CA SER A 375 22.53 -15.78 -5.55
C SER A 375 21.83 -17.07 -5.16
N ARG A 376 22.48 -18.23 -5.34
CA ARG A 376 21.97 -19.50 -4.79
C ARG A 376 21.74 -19.42 -3.27
N ARG A 377 22.59 -18.64 -2.59
CA ARG A 377 22.53 -18.40 -1.13
C ARG A 377 21.24 -17.70 -0.69
N PHE A 378 20.57 -16.99 -1.61
CA PHE A 378 19.32 -16.28 -1.33
C PHE A 378 18.17 -17.22 -0.93
N LEU A 379 18.17 -18.47 -1.42
CA LEU A 379 17.18 -19.47 -1.02
C LEU A 379 17.24 -19.75 0.50
N ALA A 380 18.45 -19.92 1.04
CA ALA A 380 18.65 -20.13 2.47
C ALA A 380 18.29 -18.87 3.30
N TYR A 381 18.50 -17.68 2.73
CA TYR A 381 18.08 -16.43 3.36
C TYR A 381 16.55 -16.34 3.49
N CYS A 382 15.79 -16.66 2.43
CA CYS A 382 14.32 -16.72 2.47
C CYS A 382 13.82 -17.71 3.54
N ASP A 383 14.43 -18.90 3.61
CA ASP A 383 14.11 -19.90 4.63
C ASP A 383 14.40 -19.42 6.05
N THR A 384 15.52 -18.72 6.25
CA THR A 384 15.87 -18.14 7.56
C THR A 384 14.84 -17.10 7.98
N ILE A 385 14.49 -16.15 7.12
CA ILE A 385 13.45 -15.14 7.40
C ILE A 385 12.12 -15.81 7.78
N ARG A 386 11.72 -16.87 7.07
CA ARG A 386 10.52 -17.65 7.36
C ARG A 386 10.56 -18.34 8.72
N ARG A 387 11.70 -18.93 9.09
CA ARG A 387 11.88 -19.68 10.34
C ARG A 387 12.00 -18.78 11.56
N THR A 388 12.69 -17.66 11.44
CA THR A 388 12.89 -16.73 12.56
C THR A 388 11.71 -15.79 12.77
N GLY A 389 10.97 -15.48 11.70
CA GLY A 389 9.90 -14.47 11.72
C GLY A 389 10.43 -13.05 11.90
N GLU A 390 11.73 -12.82 11.73
CA GLU A 390 12.36 -11.52 11.94
C GLU A 390 12.08 -10.57 10.77
N ILE A 391 11.04 -9.74 10.95
CA ILE A 391 10.60 -8.75 9.97
C ILE A 391 11.11 -7.37 10.39
N THR A 392 12.24 -6.96 9.80
CA THR A 392 12.81 -5.62 9.98
C THR A 392 12.51 -4.69 8.80
N HIS A 393 12.06 -5.25 7.68
CA HIS A 393 11.69 -4.51 6.47
C HIS A 393 10.42 -5.12 5.85
N PRO A 394 9.50 -4.32 5.27
CA PRO A 394 8.27 -4.84 4.64
C PRO A 394 8.50 -5.92 3.57
N TRP A 395 9.64 -5.85 2.89
CA TRP A 395 10.08 -6.86 1.91
C TRP A 395 10.26 -8.26 2.53
N HIS A 396 10.64 -8.38 3.81
CA HIS A 396 10.82 -9.68 4.47
C HIS A 396 9.55 -10.53 4.49
N LEU A 397 8.37 -9.90 4.50
CA LEU A 397 7.10 -10.61 4.39
C LEU A 397 7.01 -11.37 3.05
N LYS A 398 7.45 -10.74 1.96
CA LYS A 398 7.48 -11.35 0.63
C LYS A 398 8.54 -12.44 0.52
N LEU A 399 9.67 -12.27 1.20
CA LEU A 399 10.73 -13.28 1.24
C LEU A 399 10.32 -14.53 2.02
N ALA A 400 9.58 -14.37 3.11
CA ALA A 400 9.04 -15.49 3.88
C ALA A 400 8.11 -16.38 3.03
N GLU A 401 7.40 -15.79 2.06
CA GLU A 401 6.50 -16.48 1.13
C GLU A 401 7.20 -16.99 -0.14
N SER A 402 8.45 -16.59 -0.39
CA SER A 402 9.19 -16.95 -1.59
C SER A 402 9.98 -18.25 -1.39
N PHE A 403 10.01 -19.12 -2.41
CA PHE A 403 10.80 -20.37 -2.42
C PHE A 403 10.55 -21.21 -1.15
N VAL A 404 9.27 -21.53 -0.90
CA VAL A 404 8.82 -22.15 0.36
C VAL A 404 9.41 -23.55 0.57
N ASP A 405 9.47 -24.33 -0.51
CA ASP A 405 10.15 -25.61 -0.52
C ASP A 405 11.64 -25.41 -0.85
N LEU A 406 12.46 -25.31 0.20
CA LEU A 406 13.89 -25.04 0.07
C LEU A 406 14.62 -26.15 -0.70
N GLU A 407 14.32 -27.41 -0.41
CA GLU A 407 14.99 -28.55 -1.03
C GLU A 407 14.64 -28.65 -2.51
N ALA A 408 13.35 -28.51 -2.86
CA ALA A 408 12.93 -28.49 -4.25
C ALA A 408 13.51 -27.29 -5.01
N SER A 409 13.53 -26.10 -4.40
CA SER A 409 14.09 -24.90 -5.03
C SER A 409 15.59 -25.03 -5.26
N GLN A 410 16.33 -25.59 -4.30
CA GLN A 410 17.77 -25.86 -4.48
C GLN A 410 18.02 -26.89 -5.58
N ALA A 411 17.24 -27.97 -5.61
CA ALA A 411 17.36 -29.00 -6.63
C ALA A 411 17.06 -28.45 -8.04
N ALA A 412 16.05 -27.60 -8.18
CA ALA A 412 15.71 -26.93 -9.44
C ALA A 412 16.81 -25.95 -9.89
N TYR A 413 17.34 -25.14 -8.98
CA TYR A 413 18.48 -24.26 -9.27
C TYR A 413 19.70 -25.07 -9.75
N ASP A 414 20.04 -26.16 -9.06
CA ASP A 414 21.18 -27.03 -9.37
C ASP A 414 21.00 -27.77 -10.70
N GLN A 415 19.76 -27.98 -11.14
CA GLN A 415 19.41 -28.53 -12.46
C GLN A 415 19.42 -27.47 -13.58
N GLY A 416 19.65 -26.19 -13.25
CA GLY A 416 19.70 -25.12 -14.24
C GLY A 416 18.33 -24.54 -14.61
N GLU A 417 17.36 -24.63 -13.70
CA GLU A 417 16.03 -24.03 -13.87
C GLU A 417 16.00 -22.58 -13.39
N PHE A 418 15.35 -21.70 -14.14
CA PHE A 418 15.10 -20.33 -13.71
C PHE A 418 14.10 -20.36 -12.55
N LEU A 419 14.44 -19.73 -11.43
CA LEU A 419 13.54 -19.63 -10.30
C LEU A 419 12.94 -18.24 -10.23
N PHE A 420 11.62 -18.15 -10.10
CA PHE A 420 10.91 -16.89 -9.98
C PHE A 420 9.81 -16.97 -8.91
N SER A 421 9.79 -15.99 -8.01
CA SER A 421 8.73 -15.78 -7.03
C SER A 421 8.09 -14.41 -7.26
N ALA A 422 6.82 -14.38 -7.66
CA ALA A 422 6.13 -13.14 -8.02
C ALA A 422 5.74 -12.31 -6.77
N THR A 423 6.52 -11.27 -6.46
CA THR A 423 6.32 -10.42 -5.26
C THR A 423 5.79 -9.02 -5.60
N GLY A 424 6.09 -8.49 -6.79
CA GLY A 424 5.81 -7.12 -7.19
C GLY A 424 6.68 -6.06 -6.50
N GLY A 425 6.69 -4.83 -7.02
CA GLY A 425 7.53 -3.72 -6.56
C GLY A 425 6.88 -2.35 -6.69
N GLY A 426 5.54 -2.28 -6.65
CA GLY A 426 4.74 -1.07 -6.89
C GLY A 426 4.08 -1.03 -8.27
N ASP A 427 3.40 0.07 -8.59
CA ASP A 427 2.55 0.18 -9.79
C ASP A 427 3.34 0.02 -11.11
N ALA A 428 4.56 0.57 -11.18
CA ALA A 428 5.45 0.42 -12.34
C ALA A 428 6.09 -0.98 -12.44
N ARG A 429 5.98 -1.81 -11.39
CA ARG A 429 6.62 -3.11 -11.25
C ARG A 429 5.62 -4.17 -10.76
N PRO A 430 4.56 -4.47 -11.53
CA PRO A 430 3.55 -5.46 -11.15
C PRO A 430 4.14 -6.87 -11.03
N SER A 431 3.49 -7.70 -10.20
CA SER A 431 3.88 -9.10 -9.97
C SER A 431 3.81 -9.99 -11.21
N SER A 432 3.21 -9.51 -12.31
CA SER A 432 3.19 -10.21 -13.60
C SER A 432 4.58 -10.39 -14.21
N PHE A 433 5.55 -9.54 -13.85
CA PHE A 433 6.93 -9.68 -14.33
C PHE A 433 8.00 -9.34 -13.29
N TYR A 434 7.63 -8.76 -12.14
CA TYR A 434 8.56 -8.33 -11.10
C TYR A 434 8.40 -9.17 -9.82
N GLY A 435 9.51 -9.64 -9.27
CA GLY A 435 9.53 -10.64 -8.20
C GLY A 435 10.90 -10.84 -7.57
N GLU A 436 11.19 -12.04 -7.09
CA GLU A 436 12.53 -12.52 -6.77
C GLU A 436 12.95 -13.55 -7.82
N ALA A 437 14.15 -13.39 -8.39
CA ALA A 437 14.63 -14.20 -9.49
C ALA A 437 16.05 -14.70 -9.26
N LEU A 438 16.25 -16.01 -9.47
CA LEU A 438 17.57 -16.65 -9.50
C LEU A 438 17.80 -17.23 -10.89
N VAL A 439 18.94 -16.89 -11.49
CA VAL A 439 19.33 -17.37 -12.82
C VAL A 439 20.58 -18.26 -12.71
N PRO A 440 20.45 -19.59 -12.75
CA PRO A 440 21.61 -20.48 -12.67
C PRO A 440 22.55 -20.36 -13.88
N PRO A 441 23.84 -20.69 -13.74
CA PRO A 441 24.79 -20.70 -14.86
C PRO A 441 24.33 -21.58 -16.03
N ALA A 442 23.77 -22.76 -15.74
CA ALA A 442 23.27 -23.68 -16.77
C ALA A 442 22.07 -23.11 -17.55
N PHE A 443 21.27 -22.23 -16.95
CA PHE A 443 20.23 -21.51 -17.67
C PHE A 443 20.84 -20.49 -18.66
N VAL A 444 21.83 -19.71 -18.21
CA VAL A 444 22.56 -18.75 -19.06
C VAL A 444 23.15 -19.44 -20.28
N GLU A 445 23.85 -20.56 -20.06
CA GLU A 445 24.47 -21.36 -21.13
C GLU A 445 23.45 -21.97 -22.09
N ARG A 446 22.25 -22.35 -21.61
CA ARG A 446 21.24 -23.01 -22.43
C ARG A 446 20.34 -22.03 -23.20
N VAL A 447 20.03 -20.88 -22.59
CA VAL A 447 18.98 -19.96 -23.07
C VAL A 447 19.59 -18.66 -23.59
N TRP A 448 20.40 -17.98 -22.78
CA TRP A 448 20.94 -16.65 -23.13
C TRP A 448 22.14 -16.70 -24.08
N SER A 449 22.87 -17.82 -24.11
CA SER A 449 23.97 -18.07 -25.06
C SER A 449 23.56 -17.95 -26.53
N ARG A 450 22.26 -18.03 -26.81
CA ARG A 450 21.66 -17.84 -28.15
C ARG A 450 21.75 -16.39 -28.64
N PHE A 451 21.90 -15.44 -27.72
CA PHE A 451 21.94 -14.00 -28.02
C PHE A 451 23.32 -13.38 -27.75
N LEU A 452 23.96 -13.77 -26.64
CA LEU A 452 25.25 -13.25 -26.19
C LEU A 452 26.15 -14.41 -25.75
N GLU A 453 27.46 -14.32 -25.96
CA GLU A 453 28.45 -15.30 -25.52
C GLU A 453 28.67 -15.18 -24.00
N PRO A 454 28.48 -16.25 -23.20
CA PRO A 454 28.82 -16.23 -21.78
C PRO A 454 30.33 -15.98 -21.57
N VAL A 455 30.67 -15.08 -20.66
CA VAL A 455 32.06 -14.73 -20.34
C VAL A 455 32.45 -15.24 -18.96
N THR A 456 31.66 -14.89 -17.94
CA THR A 456 31.89 -15.37 -16.57
C THR A 456 30.61 -15.35 -15.75
N TYR A 457 30.57 -16.20 -14.72
CA TYR A 457 29.53 -16.25 -13.70
C TYR A 457 30.20 -16.30 -12.32
N ILE A 458 29.88 -15.35 -11.45
CA ILE A 458 30.51 -15.20 -10.12
C ILE A 458 29.43 -15.25 -9.03
N ASP A 459 29.47 -16.27 -8.18
CA ASP A 459 28.65 -16.39 -6.96
C ASP A 459 29.50 -16.95 -5.80
N ASP A 460 30.60 -16.26 -5.50
CA ASP A 460 31.58 -16.62 -4.46
C ASP A 460 31.41 -15.82 -3.16
N GLY A 461 30.39 -14.96 -3.09
CA GLY A 461 30.13 -14.07 -1.95
C GLY A 461 30.93 -12.76 -1.96
N SER A 462 31.75 -12.50 -2.98
CA SER A 462 32.42 -11.20 -3.17
C SER A 462 31.43 -10.05 -3.43
N LEU A 463 30.25 -10.38 -3.96
CA LEU A 463 29.10 -9.50 -4.11
C LEU A 463 27.88 -10.09 -3.40
N PRO A 464 26.92 -9.26 -2.94
CA PRO A 464 25.68 -9.73 -2.32
C PRO A 464 24.82 -10.61 -3.25
N GLN A 465 24.93 -10.38 -4.56
CA GLN A 465 24.22 -11.06 -5.64
C GLN A 465 25.20 -11.73 -6.60
N ALA A 466 24.74 -12.72 -7.36
CA ALA A 466 25.58 -13.34 -8.38
C ALA A 466 25.75 -12.39 -9.57
N LEU A 467 26.96 -12.33 -10.13
CA LEU A 467 27.31 -11.51 -11.29
C LEU A 467 27.44 -12.37 -12.54
N ILE A 468 26.72 -12.00 -13.59
CA ILE A 468 26.75 -12.63 -14.90
C ILE A 468 27.34 -11.63 -15.89
N VAL A 469 28.37 -12.04 -16.62
CA VAL A 469 28.95 -11.24 -17.71
C VAL A 469 28.85 -12.01 -19.00
N MET A 470 28.35 -11.33 -20.04
CA MET A 470 28.22 -11.88 -21.38
C MET A 470 28.69 -10.86 -22.41
N ARG A 471 29.03 -11.31 -23.62
CA ARG A 471 29.58 -10.47 -24.69
C ARG A 471 28.80 -10.67 -25.98
N LYS A 472 28.56 -9.59 -26.71
CA LYS A 472 28.03 -9.66 -28.07
C LYS A 472 29.14 -10.16 -29.02
N PRO A 473 28.89 -11.21 -29.82
CA PRO A 473 29.85 -11.66 -30.83
C PRO A 473 30.27 -10.52 -31.78
N SER A 474 31.55 -10.52 -32.18
CA SER A 474 32.14 -9.50 -33.06
C SER A 474 31.63 -9.53 -34.50
#